data_AF-A0A8D1AYR3-F1
#
_entry.id   AF-A0A8D1AYR3-F1
#
_cell.length_a   1.000
_cell.length_b   1.000
_cell.length_c   1.000
_cell.angle_alpha   90.00
_cell.angle_beta   90.00
_cell.angle_gamma   90.00
#
_symmetry.space_group_name_H-M   'P 1'
#
loop_
_entity.id
_entity.type
_entity.pdbx_description
1 polymer ?
#
loop_
_entity_poly.entity_id
_entity_poly.type
_entity_poly.pdbx_seq_one_letter_code
_entity_poly.pdbx_strand_id
1 'polypeptide(L)'
;MMNQTTPDQERAPASEPVWERPWSVEEIRRSSQSWSLAADAGLLQFLQEFSQQTISRTHEIKKQVDGLIRETKATDCRLHNVFNDFLMLSNTQFIENVSQIYK
;
A
#
# COMPACT_ATOMS: atom_id res chain seq x y z
N MET A 1 -55.78 33.71 -36.24
CA MET A 1 -55.38 32.62 -35.32
C MET A 1 -53.95 32.26 -35.69
N MET A 2 -52.96 32.75 -34.93
CA MET A 2 -51.54 32.49 -35.18
C MET A 2 -51.03 31.46 -34.18
N ASN A 3 -50.51 30.34 -34.70
CA ASN A 3 -49.80 29.32 -33.95
C ASN A 3 -48.42 29.83 -33.56
N GLN A 4 -48.08 29.84 -32.27
CA GLN A 4 -46.72 30.05 -31.79
C GLN A 4 -46.21 28.72 -31.21
N THR A 5 -45.35 28.06 -31.98
CA THR A 5 -44.51 26.95 -31.53
C THR A 5 -43.34 27.50 -30.70
N THR A 6 -43.39 27.29 -29.39
CA THR A 6 -42.25 27.50 -28.48
C THR A 6 -41.17 26.46 -28.79
N PRO A 7 -39.89 26.83 -28.97
CA PRO A 7 -38.85 25.85 -29.24
C PRO A 7 -38.51 25.06 -27.97
N ASP A 8 -38.46 23.73 -28.10
CA ASP A 8 -37.95 22.80 -27.11
C ASP A 8 -36.55 23.23 -26.66
N GLN A 9 -36.46 23.73 -25.43
CA GLN A 9 -35.21 24.07 -24.79
C GLN A 9 -34.60 22.78 -24.24
N GLU A 10 -33.70 22.20 -25.03
CA GLU A 10 -32.89 21.02 -24.71
C GLU A 10 -32.31 21.14 -23.29
N ARG A 11 -32.85 20.35 -22.37
CA ARG A 11 -32.48 20.35 -20.95
C ARG A 11 -31.07 19.77 -20.86
N ALA A 12 -30.08 20.63 -20.63
CA ALA A 12 -28.71 20.21 -20.32
C ALA A 12 -28.73 19.12 -19.23
N PRO A 13 -27.88 18.08 -19.33
CA PRO A 13 -27.86 17.02 -18.33
C PRO A 13 -27.62 17.63 -16.96
N ALA A 14 -28.48 17.32 -16.01
CA ALA A 14 -28.36 17.81 -14.64
C ALA A 14 -26.98 17.41 -14.11
N SER A 15 -26.12 18.39 -13.86
CA SER A 15 -24.83 18.16 -13.21
C SER A 15 -25.08 17.39 -11.91
N GLU A 16 -24.38 16.27 -11.74
CA GLU A 16 -24.46 15.49 -10.51
C GLU A 16 -24.27 16.42 -9.30
N PRO A 17 -25.01 16.17 -8.21
CA PRO A 17 -24.90 17.02 -7.05
C PRO A 17 -23.47 17.07 -6.55
N VAL A 18 -22.95 18.27 -6.28
CA VAL A 18 -21.53 18.49 -5.93
C VAL A 18 -21.08 17.67 -4.72
N TRP A 19 -22.02 17.24 -3.87
CA TRP A 19 -21.78 16.45 -2.66
C TRP A 19 -21.74 14.93 -2.90
N GLU A 20 -22.00 14.44 -4.12
CA GLU A 20 -21.94 13.01 -4.44
C GLU A 20 -20.58 12.60 -5.05
N ARG A 21 -19.79 13.57 -5.51
CA ARG A 21 -18.43 13.32 -6.02
C ARG A 21 -17.37 13.42 -4.93
N PRO A 22 -16.26 12.65 -5.01
CA PRO A 22 -15.11 12.86 -4.15
C PRO A 22 -14.52 14.27 -4.35
N TRP A 23 -14.27 14.99 -3.26
CA TRP A 23 -13.64 16.30 -3.31
C TRP A 23 -12.12 16.17 -3.25
N SER A 24 -11.43 17.02 -4.00
CA SER A 24 -9.97 17.14 -3.85
C SER A 24 -9.62 17.81 -2.52
N VAL A 25 -8.42 17.52 -1.99
CA VAL A 25 -7.90 18.16 -0.76
C VAL A 25 -7.90 19.69 -0.88
N GLU A 26 -7.64 20.20 -2.07
CA GLU A 26 -7.64 21.64 -2.34
C GLU A 26 -9.05 22.26 -2.30
N GLU A 27 -10.08 21.53 -2.75
CA GLU A 27 -11.48 21.94 -2.62
C GLU A 27 -11.92 21.95 -1.15
N ILE A 28 -11.59 20.89 -0.40
CA ILE A 28 -11.86 20.81 1.05
C ILE A 28 -11.18 21.96 1.80
N ARG A 29 -9.93 22.28 1.45
CA ARG A 29 -9.18 23.39 2.04
C ARG A 29 -9.86 24.73 1.74
N ARG A 30 -10.35 24.93 0.52
CA ARG A 30 -11.04 26.17 0.14
C ARG A 30 -12.37 26.35 0.87
N SER A 31 -13.14 25.27 1.03
CA SER A 31 -14.41 25.30 1.78
C SER A 31 -14.22 25.47 3.29
N SER A 32 -13.02 25.25 3.83
CA SER A 32 -12.76 25.46 5.26
C SER A 32 -13.02 26.89 5.75
N GLN A 33 -12.99 27.88 4.85
CA GLN A 33 -13.29 29.28 5.15
C GLN A 33 -14.80 29.57 5.24
N SER A 34 -15.63 28.70 4.66
CA SER A 34 -17.10 28.82 4.66
C SER A 34 -17.72 27.44 4.59
N TRP A 35 -17.97 26.86 5.77
CA TRP A 35 -18.52 25.53 5.91
C TRP A 35 -19.97 25.46 5.44
N SER A 36 -20.28 24.41 4.68
CA SER A 36 -21.62 24.10 4.21
C SER A 36 -21.86 22.60 4.37
N LEU A 37 -23.13 22.17 4.36
CA LEU A 37 -23.48 20.76 4.43
C LEU A 37 -22.82 19.93 3.31
N ALA A 38 -22.66 20.52 2.12
CA ALA A 38 -21.95 19.88 1.02
C ALA A 38 -20.46 19.69 1.32
N ALA A 39 -19.83 20.65 2.02
CA ALA A 39 -18.45 20.53 2.45
C ALA A 39 -18.27 19.46 3.55
N ASP A 40 -19.23 19.32 4.46
CA ASP A 40 -19.24 18.24 5.46
C ASP A 40 -19.34 16.86 4.79
N ALA A 41 -20.22 16.70 3.81
CA ALA A 41 -20.35 15.46 3.05
C ALA A 41 -19.07 15.12 2.27
N GLY A 42 -18.48 16.10 1.58
CA GLY A 42 -17.22 15.91 0.86
C GLY A 42 -16.05 15.54 1.78
N LEU A 43 -15.97 16.16 2.96
CA LEU A 43 -14.95 15.83 3.96
C LEU A 43 -15.15 14.41 4.51
N LEU A 44 -16.39 14.01 4.81
CA LEU A 44 -16.69 12.66 5.29
C LEU A 44 -16.22 11.60 4.28
N GLN A 45 -16.54 11.79 3.01
CA GLN A 45 -16.14 10.88 1.94
C GLN A 45 -14.60 10.79 1.83
N PHE A 46 -13.92 11.94 1.86
CA PHE A 46 -12.45 11.97 1.88
C PHE A 46 -11.87 11.22 3.07
N LEU A 47 -12.42 11.40 4.29
CA LEU A 47 -11.94 10.72 5.48
C LEU A 47 -12.17 9.20 5.41
N GLN A 48 -13.29 8.77 4.83
CA GLN A 48 -13.57 7.35 4.60
C GLN A 48 -12.58 6.72 3.63
N GLU A 49 -12.33 7.35 2.48
CA GLU A 49 -11.37 6.88 1.49
C GLU A 49 -9.94 6.90 2.05
N PHE A 50 -9.55 7.98 2.72
CA PHE A 50 -8.24 8.10 3.36
C PHE A 50 -8.02 7.02 4.43
N SER A 51 -9.03 6.76 5.26
CA SER A 51 -9.01 5.69 6.27
C SER A 51 -8.82 4.33 5.60
N GLN A 52 -9.64 4.02 4.58
CA GLN A 52 -9.57 2.75 3.86
C GLN A 52 -8.20 2.56 3.19
N GLN A 53 -7.67 3.59 2.54
CA GLN A 53 -6.36 3.54 1.90
C GLN A 53 -5.24 3.35 2.94
N THR A 54 -5.32 4.04 4.07
CA THR A 54 -4.34 3.93 5.17
C THR A 54 -4.34 2.51 5.76
N ILE A 55 -5.53 1.95 6.00
CA ILE A 55 -5.70 0.57 6.46
C ILE A 55 -5.12 -0.41 5.44
N SER A 56 -5.50 -0.30 4.17
CA SER A 56 -5.02 -1.18 3.10
C SER A 56 -3.49 -1.13 2.95
N ARG A 57 -2.90 0.07 2.98
CA ARG A 57 -1.44 0.25 2.93
C ARG A 57 -0.74 -0.35 4.15
N THR A 58 -1.33 -0.20 5.34
CA THR A 58 -0.81 -0.81 6.56
C THR A 58 -0.80 -2.34 6.49
N HIS A 59 -1.88 -2.94 5.97
CA HIS A 59 -1.95 -4.38 5.73
C HIS A 59 -0.89 -4.88 4.73
N GLU A 60 -0.66 -4.13 3.66
CA GLU A 60 0.38 -4.47 2.67
C GLU A 60 1.78 -4.39 3.28
N ILE A 61 2.08 -3.33 4.04
CA ILE A 61 3.36 -3.21 4.77
C ILE A 61 3.54 -4.38 5.73
N LYS A 62 2.51 -4.74 6.50
CA LYS A 62 2.55 -5.91 7.39
C LYS A 62 2.94 -7.18 6.63
N LYS A 63 2.29 -7.44 5.49
CA LYS A 63 2.58 -8.62 4.66
C LYS A 63 4.03 -8.64 4.17
N GLN A 64 4.56 -7.49 3.76
CA GLN A 64 5.96 -7.38 3.33
C GLN A 64 6.93 -7.64 4.49
N VAL A 65 6.63 -7.12 5.68
CA VAL A 65 7.42 -7.39 6.90
C VAL A 65 7.38 -8.88 7.27
N ASP A 66 6.21 -9.52 7.23
CA ASP A 66 6.07 -10.96 7.47
C ASP A 66 6.89 -11.79 6.47
N GLY A 67 6.91 -11.37 5.20
CA GLY A 67 7.75 -11.94 4.15
C GLY A 67 9.25 -11.81 4.44
N LEU A 68 9.70 -10.62 4.83
CA LEU A 68 11.09 -10.36 5.17
C LEU A 68 11.55 -11.19 6.38
N ILE A 69 10.70 -11.36 7.40
CA ILE A 69 10.99 -12.22 8.55
C ILE A 69 11.20 -13.67 8.11
N ARG A 70 10.36 -14.18 7.20
CA ARG A 70 10.50 -15.53 6.65
C ARG A 70 11.82 -15.68 5.87
N GLU A 71 12.16 -14.74 5.02
CA GLU A 71 13.41 -14.76 4.24
C GLU A 71 14.65 -14.69 5.13
N THR A 72 14.59 -13.87 6.18
CA THR A 72 15.65 -13.77 7.18
C THR A 72 15.87 -15.12 7.86
N LYS A 73 14.80 -15.81 8.30
CA LYS A 73 14.91 -17.15 8.89
C LYS A 73 15.47 -18.18 7.90
N ALA A 74 15.07 -18.12 6.64
CA ALA A 74 15.61 -19.03 5.62
C ALA A 74 17.11 -18.78 5.39
N THR A 75 17.54 -17.52 5.43
CA THR A 75 18.94 -17.13 5.32
C THR A 75 19.74 -17.61 6.53
N ASP A 76 19.22 -17.47 7.74
CA ASP A 76 19.81 -17.99 8.97
C ASP A 76 20.06 -19.52 8.90
N CYS A 77 19.06 -20.29 8.47
CA CYS A 77 19.24 -21.74 8.26
C CYS A 77 20.34 -22.05 7.23
N ARG A 78 20.41 -21.27 6.13
CA ARG A 78 21.45 -21.44 5.12
C ARG A 78 22.84 -21.12 5.68
N LEU A 79 22.97 -20.08 6.50
CA LEU A 79 24.23 -19.73 7.17
C LEU A 79 24.68 -20.84 8.12
N HIS A 80 23.76 -21.40 8.90
CA HIS A 80 24.05 -22.55 9.76
C HIS A 80 24.59 -23.76 8.97
N ASN A 81 24.00 -24.06 7.81
CA ASN A 81 24.49 -25.14 6.95
C ASN A 81 25.89 -24.84 6.42
N VAL A 82 26.15 -23.62 5.95
CA VAL A 82 27.48 -23.21 5.46
C VAL A 82 28.53 -23.31 6.56
N PHE A 83 28.20 -22.92 7.80
CA PHE A 83 29.12 -23.09 8.92
C PHE A 83 29.41 -24.56 9.23
N ASN A 84 28.40 -25.42 9.19
CA ASN A 84 28.59 -26.85 9.38
C ASN A 84 29.50 -27.45 8.30
N ASP A 85 29.31 -27.06 7.04
CA ASP A 85 30.17 -27.49 5.92
C ASP A 85 31.62 -27.02 6.11
N PHE A 86 31.82 -25.79 6.55
CA PHE A 86 33.16 -25.25 6.86
C PHE A 86 33.83 -25.99 8.01
N LEU A 87 33.09 -26.28 9.08
CA LEU A 87 33.59 -27.06 10.21
C LEU A 87 33.98 -28.48 9.79
N MET A 88 33.16 -29.13 8.97
CA MET A 88 33.47 -30.45 8.42
C MET A 88 34.76 -30.42 7.60
N LEU A 89 34.89 -29.47 6.67
CA LEU A 89 36.08 -29.33 5.84
C LEU A 89 37.33 -29.07 6.69
N SER A 90 37.21 -28.20 7.70
CA SER A 90 38.29 -27.88 8.64
C SER A 90 38.72 -29.12 9.45
N ASN A 91 37.76 -29.91 9.91
CA ASN A 91 38.04 -31.16 10.62
C ASN A 91 38.74 -32.18 9.72
N THR A 92 38.31 -32.32 8.46
CA THR A 92 38.97 -33.20 7.49
C THR A 92 40.41 -32.75 7.23
N GLN A 93 40.64 -31.44 7.00
CA GLN A 93 41.99 -30.90 6.79
C GLN A 93 42.89 -31.11 8.01
N PHE A 94 42.35 -30.93 9.22
CA PHE A 94 43.11 -31.19 10.46
C PHE A 94 43.60 -32.63 10.52
N ILE A 95 42.70 -33.61 10.29
CA ILE A 95 43.05 -35.04 10.31
C ILE A 95 44.09 -35.35 9.24
N GLU A 96 43.93 -34.79 8.04
CA GLU A 96 44.89 -35.00 6.94
C GLU A 96 46.28 -34.45 7.30
N ASN A 97 46.35 -33.22 7.80
CA ASN A 97 47.60 -32.60 8.24
C ASN A 97 48.29 -33.41 9.33
N VAL A 98 47.54 -33.87 10.34
CA VAL A 98 48.08 -34.73 11.41
C VAL A 98 48.61 -36.04 10.81
N SER A 99 47.85 -36.70 9.94
CA SER A 99 48.30 -37.95 9.31
C SER A 99 49.56 -37.78 8.45
N GLN A 100 49.73 -36.65 7.78
CA GLN A 100 50.93 -36.37 6.98
C GLN A 100 52.18 -36.20 7.83
N ILE A 101 52.06 -35.65 9.05
CA ILE A 101 53.21 -35.50 9.98
C ILE A 101 53.76 -36.86 10.44
N TYR A 102 52.91 -37.89 10.49
CA TYR A 102 53.29 -39.24 10.95
C TYR A 102 53.69 -40.21 9.82
N LYS A 103 53.74 -39.75 8.56
CA LYS A 103 54.26 -40.53 7.42
C LYS A 103 55.72 -40.18 7.15
#